data_AF-A0A8H7MMW0-F1
#
_entry.id   AF-A0A8H7MMW0-F1
#
_cell.length_a   1.000
_cell.length_b   1.000
_cell.length_c   1.000
_cell.angle_alpha   90.00
_cell.angle_beta   90.00
_cell.angle_gamma   90.00
#
_symmetry.space_group_name_H-M   'P 1'
#
loop_
_entity.id
_entity.type
_entity.pdbx_description
1 polymer ?
#
loop_
_entity_poly.entity_id
_entity_poly.type
_entity_poly.pdbx_seq_one_letter_code
_entity_poly.pdbx_strand_id
1 'polypeptide(L)'
;MAVAPPSEKRVYELISTVGTNIERLRQGINALRQLHDRWTGSNETAINLIAQLTALRSNLDKVHDWLSYAIDDLHPQLLSDLDVLMASCALLVRHVDHLIASLRQPDPDAVDCAVKLKYAVGGRSMERLRDVAERQADAVRILLAACKCHTTAQRKILLHKSRQIRKEDDLSLKVLARSSKWNGGCMTALTSVSRGIQGLRLSYYRKFKRKDLYEEPTEKDYDNAAAAIRSEAIDRALQEDSMVLRRETKLMLMGQDNSGKDLVMHQIRVLYAEGYYSPEDRMKFRDAVRSTVRLLIHSIIDLLKDTGINLPTALNEQFAVLLDEVDLVDMHRITVDAAVAVQTLWASAEFSSMYLQNFEIDFPQYSPYFAQEVQRIAAEDYVPAEADIIRLNQSIGGTKELRFNWDELDVHLFNINGYIPDQFRKRWFHQFDSVTSLVYTVDVSLYDRPFYGQTTKSQLLDDFASFESWATSPKFADSAVILLLNNFTRFRDKLRYSPLETLFPDYVPNAADPDSSARQYILKQFKDVNRNRLSIYSFWVDLDMSDNQHLYAAVKKTLQHIQQRKARSEVWQESETTMSSSTGLTEKLSNSRLNLRSRNESRIERLLSKKSVESKFS
;
A
#
# COMPACT_ATOMS: atom_id res chain seq x y z
N MET A 1 -9.39 22.17 34.72
CA MET A 1 -10.65 22.94 34.66
C MET A 1 -11.80 21.96 34.80
N ALA A 2 -12.57 22.03 35.89
CA ALA A 2 -13.75 21.19 36.08
C ALA A 2 -14.81 21.59 35.06
N VAL A 3 -15.20 20.66 34.19
CA VAL A 3 -16.25 20.87 33.19
C VAL A 3 -17.59 20.77 33.91
N ALA A 4 -18.42 21.80 33.81
CA ALA A 4 -19.76 21.80 34.39
C ALA A 4 -20.56 20.57 33.90
N PRO A 5 -21.34 19.91 34.77
CA PRO A 5 -22.17 18.78 34.36
C PRO A 5 -23.13 19.22 33.25
N PRO A 6 -23.38 18.36 32.25
CA PRO A 6 -24.30 18.69 31.17
C PRO A 6 -25.68 19.04 31.75
N SER A 7 -26.29 20.13 31.28
CA SER A 7 -27.64 20.51 31.71
C SER A 7 -28.60 19.36 31.38
N GLU A 8 -29.26 18.77 32.37
CA GLU A 8 -30.24 17.67 32.23
C GLU A 8 -31.21 17.90 31.05
N LYS A 9 -31.65 19.16 30.87
CA LYS A 9 -32.47 19.62 29.74
C LYS A 9 -31.94 19.17 28.36
N ARG A 10 -30.63 19.24 28.14
CA ARG A 10 -29.98 18.89 26.87
C ARG A 10 -29.97 17.38 26.62
N VAL A 11 -29.89 16.57 27.67
CA VAL A 11 -29.98 15.11 27.58
C VAL A 11 -31.41 14.70 27.20
N TYR A 12 -32.42 15.32 27.81
CA TYR A 12 -33.83 15.09 27.45
C TYR A 12 -34.17 15.54 26.01
N GLU A 13 -33.62 16.67 25.55
CA GLU A 13 -33.75 17.11 24.15
C GLU A 13 -33.13 16.11 23.17
N LEU A 14 -31.97 15.55 23.52
CA LEU A 14 -31.31 14.50 22.73
C LEU A 14 -32.13 13.20 22.69
N ILE A 15 -32.63 12.73 23.83
CA ILE A 15 -33.50 11.54 23.92
C ILE A 15 -34.75 11.71 23.03
N SER A 16 -35.40 12.88 23.09
CA SER A 16 -36.54 13.21 22.25
C SER A 16 -36.19 13.20 20.75
N THR A 17 -35.01 13.72 20.40
CA THR A 17 -34.51 13.73 19.02
C THR A 17 -34.24 12.31 18.52
N VAL A 18 -33.63 11.45 19.35
CA VAL A 18 -33.37 10.03 19.01
C VAL A 18 -34.70 9.30 18.79
N GLY A 19 -35.67 9.47 19.69
CA GLY A 19 -37.00 8.87 19.57
C GLY A 19 -37.73 9.31 18.30
N THR A 20 -37.64 10.60 17.95
CA THR A 20 -38.21 11.14 16.71
C THR A 20 -37.58 10.52 15.46
N ASN A 21 -36.25 10.34 15.46
CA ASN A 21 -35.54 9.72 14.34
C ASN A 21 -35.88 8.22 14.19
N ILE A 22 -35.99 7.47 15.30
CA ILE A 22 -36.42 6.06 15.31
C ILE A 22 -37.80 5.92 14.68
N GLU A 23 -38.76 6.77 15.09
CA GLU A 23 -40.13 6.70 14.60
C GLU A 23 -40.21 7.01 13.11
N ARG A 24 -39.47 8.03 12.65
CA ARG A 24 -39.40 8.34 11.21
C ARG A 24 -38.71 7.26 10.40
N LEU A 25 -37.63 6.65 10.90
CA LEU A 25 -37.01 5.49 10.25
C LEU A 25 -37.98 4.32 10.14
N ARG A 26 -38.77 4.06 11.19
CA ARG A 26 -39.82 3.02 11.18
C ARG A 26 -40.86 3.30 10.09
N GLN A 27 -41.35 4.54 9.98
CA GLN A 27 -42.30 4.96 8.95
C GLN A 27 -41.70 4.83 7.54
N GLY A 28 -40.45 5.29 7.35
CA GLY A 28 -39.73 5.20 6.09
C GLY A 28 -39.48 3.76 5.64
N ILE A 29 -39.04 2.88 6.55
CA ILE A 29 -38.83 1.45 6.29
C ILE A 29 -40.15 0.78 5.87
N ASN A 30 -41.24 1.04 6.59
CA ASN A 30 -42.55 0.47 6.25
C ASN A 30 -43.06 0.96 4.89
N ALA A 31 -42.84 2.24 4.58
CA ALA A 31 -43.20 2.81 3.28
C ALA A 31 -42.36 2.23 2.13
N LEU A 32 -41.06 1.98 2.35
CA LEU A 32 -40.18 1.32 1.39
C LEU A 32 -40.56 -0.15 1.18
N ARG A 33 -40.94 -0.87 2.24
CA ARG A 33 -41.47 -2.25 2.13
C ARG A 33 -42.76 -2.29 1.32
N GLN A 34 -43.72 -1.41 1.61
CA GLN A 34 -44.95 -1.30 0.81
C GLN A 34 -44.69 -0.93 -0.66
N LEU A 35 -43.67 -0.11 -0.93
CA LEU A 35 -43.25 0.21 -2.30
C LEU A 35 -42.58 -0.98 -2.97
N HIS A 36 -41.82 -1.79 -2.22
CA HIS A 36 -41.18 -3.01 -2.71
C HIS A 36 -42.21 -4.10 -3.02
N ASP A 37 -43.13 -4.38 -2.10
CA ASP A 37 -44.16 -5.44 -2.24
C ASP A 37 -45.12 -5.19 -3.42
N ARG A 38 -45.30 -3.92 -3.81
CA ARG A 38 -46.11 -3.53 -4.98
C ARG A 38 -45.41 -3.77 -6.32
N TRP A 39 -44.11 -4.03 -6.32
CA TRP A 39 -43.29 -4.20 -7.52
C TRP A 39 -42.57 -5.54 -7.48
N THR A 40 -43.14 -6.56 -8.13
CA THR A 40 -42.63 -7.93 -8.22
C THR A 40 -41.44 -8.10 -9.18
N GLY A 41 -40.66 -7.03 -9.42
CA GLY A 41 -39.42 -7.05 -10.19
C GLY A 41 -38.24 -6.77 -9.27
N SER A 42 -37.36 -7.75 -9.13
CA SER A 42 -36.15 -7.79 -8.28
C SER A 42 -35.38 -6.47 -8.26
N ASN A 43 -35.62 -5.65 -7.22
CA ASN A 43 -34.87 -4.43 -6.97
C ASN A 43 -34.03 -4.61 -5.70
N GLU A 44 -32.91 -5.33 -5.84
CA GLU A 44 -31.95 -5.64 -4.76
C GLU A 44 -31.54 -4.37 -3.98
N THR A 45 -31.52 -3.21 -4.65
CA THR A 45 -31.16 -1.91 -4.05
C THR A 45 -32.12 -1.46 -2.95
N ALA A 46 -33.43 -1.71 -3.10
CA ALA A 46 -34.43 -1.36 -2.10
C ALA A 46 -34.34 -2.26 -0.86
N ILE A 47 -34.11 -3.56 -1.06
CA ILE A 47 -33.92 -4.54 0.02
C ILE A 47 -32.66 -4.19 0.83
N ASN A 48 -31.56 -3.88 0.15
CA ASN A 48 -30.31 -3.50 0.80
C ASN A 48 -30.44 -2.18 1.59
N LEU A 49 -31.14 -1.19 1.03
CA LEU A 49 -31.44 0.05 1.77
C LEU A 49 -32.32 -0.21 2.99
N ILE A 50 -33.37 -1.04 2.86
CA ILE A 50 -34.24 -1.44 3.98
C ILE A 50 -33.43 -2.13 5.08
N ALA A 51 -32.51 -3.03 4.72
CA ALA A 51 -31.64 -3.72 5.67
C ALA A 51 -30.76 -2.73 6.44
N GLN A 52 -30.10 -1.79 5.75
CA GLN A 52 -29.23 -0.80 6.39
C GLN A 52 -30.00 0.21 7.25
N LEU A 53 -31.17 0.67 6.82
CA LEU A 53 -32.03 1.53 7.65
C LEU A 53 -32.56 0.78 8.88
N THR A 54 -32.82 -0.53 8.76
CA THR A 54 -33.23 -1.38 9.90
C THR A 54 -32.09 -1.54 10.90
N ALA A 55 -30.85 -1.74 10.42
CA ALA A 55 -29.66 -1.79 11.27
C ALA A 55 -29.41 -0.46 12.00
N LEU A 56 -29.51 0.67 11.28
CA LEU A 56 -29.39 2.00 11.86
C LEU A 56 -30.46 2.23 12.95
N ARG A 57 -31.73 1.91 12.67
CA ARG A 57 -32.82 2.02 13.66
C ARG A 57 -32.51 1.19 14.91
N SER A 58 -32.11 -0.08 14.76
CA SER A 58 -31.77 -0.93 15.90
C SER A 58 -30.61 -0.37 16.74
N ASN A 59 -29.64 0.27 16.11
CA ASN A 59 -28.55 0.93 16.83
C ASN A 59 -29.02 2.20 17.54
N LEU A 60 -29.95 2.97 16.96
CA LEU A 60 -30.57 4.12 17.64
C LEU A 60 -31.45 3.70 18.82
N ASP A 61 -32.17 2.58 18.73
CA ASP A 61 -32.94 2.01 19.84
C ASP A 61 -32.00 1.73 21.04
N LYS A 62 -30.82 1.13 20.78
CA LYS A 62 -29.79 0.89 21.82
C LYS A 62 -29.23 2.19 22.42
N VAL A 63 -29.08 3.25 21.62
CA VAL A 63 -28.66 4.57 22.12
C VAL A 63 -29.75 5.21 22.98
N HIS A 64 -31.01 5.11 22.55
CA HIS A 64 -32.16 5.62 23.28
C HIS A 64 -32.31 4.93 24.65
N ASP A 65 -32.20 3.60 24.67
CA ASP A 65 -32.21 2.82 25.91
C ASP A 65 -31.06 3.26 26.82
N TRP A 66 -29.84 3.35 26.29
CA TRP A 66 -28.67 3.76 27.08
C TRP A 66 -28.79 5.18 27.66
N LEU A 67 -29.25 6.16 26.85
CA LEU A 67 -29.46 7.53 27.30
C LEU A 67 -30.51 7.63 28.42
N SER A 68 -31.50 6.74 28.43
CA SER A 68 -32.53 6.68 29.46
C SER A 68 -31.99 6.22 30.83
N TYR A 69 -30.86 5.50 30.85
CA TYR A 69 -30.22 5.02 32.08
C TYR A 69 -29.00 5.86 32.54
N ALA A 70 -28.36 6.60 31.62
CA ALA A 70 -27.07 7.26 31.86
C ALA A 70 -27.16 8.80 32.07
N ILE A 71 -28.32 9.31 32.49
CA ILE A 71 -28.63 10.75 32.54
C ILE A 71 -27.63 11.54 33.41
N ASP A 72 -27.15 10.95 34.50
CA ASP A 72 -26.36 11.64 35.52
C ASP A 72 -24.83 11.62 35.27
N ASP A 73 -24.34 10.83 34.29
CA ASP A 73 -22.90 10.53 34.15
C ASP A 73 -22.36 10.72 32.71
N LEU A 74 -23.05 11.56 31.91
CA LEU A 74 -22.67 11.80 30.51
C LEU A 74 -21.50 12.78 30.39
N HIS A 75 -20.43 12.33 29.76
CA HIS A 75 -19.30 13.22 29.43
C HIS A 75 -19.74 14.28 28.39
N PRO A 76 -19.47 15.59 28.61
CA PRO A 76 -19.94 16.68 27.72
C PRO A 76 -19.51 16.56 26.25
N GLN A 77 -18.33 16.01 26.01
CA GLN A 77 -17.82 15.77 24.66
C GLN A 77 -18.57 14.64 23.92
N LEU A 78 -19.03 13.62 24.65
CA LEU A 78 -19.83 12.53 24.10
C LEU A 78 -21.24 13.02 23.76
N LEU A 79 -21.81 13.86 24.62
CA LEU A 79 -23.10 14.52 24.37
C LEU A 79 -23.05 15.35 23.08
N SER A 80 -22.01 16.18 22.90
CA SER A 80 -21.83 16.96 21.67
C SER A 80 -21.64 16.10 20.42
N ASP A 81 -20.94 14.97 20.54
CA ASP A 81 -20.73 14.06 19.40
C ASP A 81 -22.02 13.30 19.03
N LEU A 82 -22.88 12.99 20.01
CA LEU A 82 -24.21 12.41 19.81
C LEU A 82 -25.18 13.43 19.18
N ASP A 83 -25.18 14.69 19.62
CA ASP A 83 -26.01 15.77 19.04
C ASP A 83 -25.75 15.90 17.52
N VAL A 84 -24.46 15.95 17.14
CA VAL A 84 -24.05 16.07 15.73
C VAL A 84 -24.48 14.84 14.91
N LEU A 85 -24.36 13.64 15.49
CA LEU A 85 -24.80 12.41 14.83
C LEU A 85 -26.32 12.34 14.69
N MET A 86 -27.08 12.80 15.68
CA MET A 86 -28.54 12.81 15.59
C MET A 86 -29.03 13.80 14.54
N ALA A 87 -28.32 14.92 14.36
CA ALA A 87 -28.58 15.85 13.26
C ALA A 87 -28.30 15.23 11.87
N SER A 88 -27.22 14.44 11.72
CA SER A 88 -26.93 13.74 10.46
C SER A 88 -27.94 12.63 10.17
N CYS A 89 -28.33 11.84 11.18
CA CYS A 89 -29.41 10.85 11.07
C CYS A 89 -30.74 11.51 10.68
N ALA A 90 -31.08 12.65 11.27
CA ALA A 90 -32.30 13.38 10.91
C ALA A 90 -32.28 13.88 9.45
N LEU A 91 -31.12 14.27 8.94
CA LEU A 91 -30.95 14.66 7.53
C LEU A 91 -31.12 13.46 6.60
N LEU A 92 -30.51 12.33 6.92
CA LEU A 92 -30.67 11.07 6.18
C LEU A 92 -32.15 10.66 6.10
N VAL A 93 -32.85 10.69 7.24
CA VAL A 93 -34.29 10.40 7.33
C VAL A 93 -35.10 11.32 6.41
N ARG A 94 -34.83 12.63 6.41
CA ARG A 94 -35.50 13.58 5.51
C ARG A 94 -35.27 13.25 4.03
N HIS A 95 -34.07 12.77 3.67
CA HIS A 95 -33.79 12.35 2.31
C HIS A 95 -34.51 11.06 1.92
N VAL A 96 -34.63 10.11 2.86
CA VAL A 96 -35.43 8.88 2.68
C VAL A 96 -36.92 9.23 2.50
N ASP A 97 -37.46 10.13 3.33
CA ASP A 97 -38.85 10.61 3.21
C ASP A 97 -39.10 11.30 1.86
N HIS A 98 -38.16 12.13 1.40
CA HIS A 98 -38.26 12.80 0.11
C HIS A 98 -38.22 11.81 -1.06
N LEU A 99 -37.36 10.79 -0.98
CA LEU A 99 -37.31 9.71 -1.97
C LEU A 99 -38.64 8.96 -2.01
N ILE A 100 -39.18 8.56 -0.85
CA ILE A 100 -40.47 7.86 -0.75
C ILE A 100 -41.60 8.71 -1.31
N ALA A 101 -41.64 10.00 -1.00
CA ALA A 101 -42.63 10.93 -1.53
C ALA A 101 -42.55 11.04 -3.06
N SER A 102 -41.34 11.09 -3.62
CA SER A 102 -41.15 11.16 -5.07
C SER A 102 -41.61 9.88 -5.78
N LEU A 103 -41.41 8.71 -5.15
CA LEU A 103 -41.78 7.41 -5.68
C LEU A 103 -43.28 7.09 -5.51
N ARG A 104 -43.95 7.66 -4.49
CA ARG A 104 -45.37 7.40 -4.21
C ARG A 104 -46.36 8.14 -5.11
N GLN A 105 -45.97 9.17 -5.86
CA GLN A 105 -46.91 9.93 -6.69
C GLN A 105 -47.62 9.03 -7.72
N PRO A 106 -48.95 8.83 -7.61
CA PRO A 106 -49.72 8.08 -8.59
C PRO A 106 -49.97 8.99 -9.79
N ASP A 107 -49.49 8.59 -10.95
CA ASP A 107 -49.92 9.19 -12.22
C ASP A 107 -50.91 8.18 -12.83
N PRO A 108 -52.23 8.46 -12.76
CA PRO A 108 -53.27 7.49 -13.11
C PRO A 108 -53.21 7.04 -14.59
N ASP A 109 -52.43 7.73 -15.43
CA ASP A 109 -52.25 7.46 -16.86
C ASP A 109 -50.79 7.15 -17.26
N ALA A 110 -49.87 6.87 -16.31
CA ALA A 110 -48.45 6.70 -16.61
C ALA A 110 -48.10 5.36 -17.28
N VAL A 111 -47.31 5.47 -18.36
CA VAL A 111 -46.75 4.36 -19.12
C VAL A 111 -45.69 3.60 -18.31
N ASP A 112 -45.74 2.26 -18.37
CA ASP A 112 -44.83 1.30 -17.74
C ASP A 112 -43.33 1.66 -17.86
N CYS A 113 -42.90 2.29 -18.97
CA CYS A 113 -41.53 2.74 -19.20
C CYS A 113 -41.14 4.01 -18.40
N ALA A 114 -42.04 4.99 -18.26
CA ALA A 114 -41.77 6.20 -17.47
C ALA A 114 -41.68 5.87 -15.97
N VAL A 115 -42.48 4.89 -15.54
CA VAL A 115 -42.43 4.34 -14.19
C VAL A 115 -41.12 3.57 -13.98
N LYS A 116 -40.74 2.65 -14.88
CA LYS A 116 -39.43 1.94 -14.83
C LYS A 116 -38.23 2.89 -14.80
N LEU A 117 -38.23 3.97 -15.60
CA LEU A 117 -37.15 4.96 -15.59
C LEU A 117 -37.14 5.79 -14.29
N LYS A 118 -38.32 6.11 -13.74
CA LYS A 118 -38.47 6.77 -12.44
C LYS A 118 -37.92 5.91 -11.30
N TYR A 119 -38.15 4.60 -11.33
CA TYR A 119 -37.56 3.66 -10.38
C TYR A 119 -36.06 3.43 -10.60
N ALA A 120 -35.55 3.46 -11.84
CA ALA A 120 -34.12 3.36 -12.13
C ALA A 120 -33.32 4.58 -11.63
N VAL A 121 -33.88 5.79 -11.79
CA VAL A 121 -33.32 7.02 -11.20
C VAL A 121 -33.45 7.01 -9.66
N GLY A 122 -34.52 6.41 -9.14
CA GLY A 122 -34.70 6.11 -7.72
C GLY A 122 -33.65 5.15 -7.17
N GLY A 123 -33.28 4.09 -7.91
CA GLY A 123 -32.30 3.08 -7.51
C GLY A 123 -30.92 3.65 -7.22
N ARG A 124 -30.41 4.55 -8.07
CA ARG A 124 -29.15 5.28 -7.82
C ARG A 124 -29.22 6.16 -6.57
N SER A 125 -30.39 6.69 -6.25
CA SER A 125 -30.60 7.47 -5.03
C SER A 125 -30.69 6.56 -3.80
N MET A 126 -31.28 5.36 -3.94
CA MET A 126 -31.34 4.33 -2.89
C MET A 126 -29.95 3.78 -2.54
N GLU A 127 -29.09 3.51 -3.53
CA GLU A 127 -27.71 3.06 -3.30
C GLU A 127 -26.89 4.09 -2.51
N ARG A 128 -26.99 5.37 -2.88
CA ARG A 128 -26.28 6.43 -2.14
C ARG A 128 -26.82 6.61 -0.73
N LEU A 129 -28.13 6.47 -0.53
CA LEU A 129 -28.73 6.49 0.81
C LEU A 129 -28.36 5.25 1.62
N ARG A 130 -28.15 4.09 0.97
CA ARG A 130 -27.66 2.86 1.62
C ARG A 130 -26.26 3.09 2.17
N ASP A 131 -25.35 3.63 1.35
CA ASP A 131 -23.95 3.85 1.76
C ASP A 131 -23.84 4.87 2.90
N VAL A 132 -24.74 5.86 2.94
CA VAL A 132 -24.83 6.80 4.07
C VAL A 132 -25.47 6.13 5.29
N ALA A 133 -26.51 5.32 5.13
CA ALA A 133 -27.14 4.60 6.24
C ALA A 133 -26.18 3.61 6.92
N GLU A 134 -25.36 2.91 6.14
CA GLU A 134 -24.33 1.98 6.62
C GLU A 134 -23.27 2.71 7.45
N ARG A 135 -22.69 3.79 6.92
CA ARG A 135 -21.69 4.60 7.64
C ARG A 135 -22.25 5.25 8.92
N GLN A 136 -23.49 5.72 8.88
CA GLN A 136 -24.17 6.25 10.06
C GLN A 136 -24.43 5.13 11.10
N ALA A 137 -24.80 3.92 10.67
CA ALA A 137 -24.98 2.78 11.58
C ALA A 137 -23.66 2.39 12.27
N ASP A 138 -22.54 2.44 11.54
CA ASP A 138 -21.20 2.22 12.10
C ASP A 138 -20.77 3.33 13.06
N ALA A 139 -21.04 4.60 12.73
CA ALA A 139 -20.74 5.72 13.61
C ALA A 139 -21.51 5.64 14.94
N VAL A 140 -22.80 5.26 14.90
CA VAL A 140 -23.63 5.01 16.08
C VAL A 140 -23.07 3.85 16.91
N ARG A 141 -22.65 2.75 16.25
CA ARG A 141 -22.06 1.58 16.93
C ARG A 141 -20.75 1.91 17.63
N ILE A 142 -19.89 2.71 17.02
CA ILE A 142 -18.61 3.16 17.60
C ILE A 142 -18.85 4.08 18.79
N LEU A 143 -19.86 4.97 18.72
CA LEU A 143 -20.22 5.81 19.87
C LEU A 143 -20.80 5.01 21.01
N LEU A 144 -21.67 4.03 20.74
CA LEU A 144 -22.15 3.06 21.74
C LEU A 144 -21.00 2.28 22.40
N ALA A 145 -19.96 1.93 21.64
CA ALA A 145 -18.76 1.30 22.19
C ALA A 145 -17.99 2.28 23.09
N ALA A 146 -17.85 3.54 22.68
CA ALA A 146 -17.22 4.59 23.48
C ALA A 146 -17.97 4.86 24.80
N CYS A 147 -19.30 4.76 24.79
CA CYS A 147 -20.15 4.85 25.99
C CYS A 147 -19.87 3.72 27.00
N LYS A 148 -19.42 2.56 26.53
CA LYS A 148 -19.16 1.37 27.36
C LYS A 148 -17.68 1.24 27.80
N CYS A 149 -16.80 2.14 27.36
CA CYS A 149 -15.39 2.10 27.73
C CYS A 149 -15.13 2.72 29.11
N HIS A 150 -14.45 1.97 29.98
CA HIS A 150 -14.03 2.42 31.32
C HIS A 150 -12.74 3.26 31.31
N THR A 151 -11.93 3.19 30.23
CA THR A 151 -10.66 3.93 30.13
C THR A 151 -10.79 5.19 29.28
N THR A 152 -10.19 6.30 29.74
CA THR A 152 -10.24 7.60 29.05
C THR A 152 -9.48 7.60 27.72
N ALA A 153 -8.41 6.82 27.60
CA ALA A 153 -7.61 6.71 26.37
C ALA A 153 -8.36 5.98 25.24
N GLN A 154 -8.95 4.82 25.53
CA GLN A 154 -9.75 4.08 24.53
C GLN A 154 -10.98 4.88 24.09
N ARG A 155 -11.63 5.58 25.03
CA ARG A 155 -12.75 6.49 24.74
C ARG A 155 -12.34 7.58 23.74
N LYS A 156 -11.17 8.22 23.92
CA LYS A 156 -10.67 9.27 22.99
C LYS A 156 -10.43 8.75 21.57
N ILE A 157 -9.86 7.54 21.44
CA ILE A 157 -9.59 6.89 20.14
C ILE A 157 -10.91 6.60 19.41
N LEU A 158 -11.90 6.03 20.11
CA LEU A 158 -13.21 5.72 19.53
C LEU A 158 -13.99 6.99 19.13
N LEU A 159 -13.92 8.04 19.95
CA LEU A 159 -14.51 9.34 19.61
C LEU A 159 -13.85 9.97 18.36
N HIS A 160 -12.53 9.87 18.22
CA HIS A 160 -11.82 10.34 17.03
C HIS A 160 -12.24 9.57 15.77
N LYS A 161 -12.29 8.23 15.85
CA LYS A 161 -12.73 7.37 14.74
C LYS A 161 -14.16 7.68 14.30
N SER A 162 -15.05 7.93 15.26
CA SER A 162 -16.43 8.34 14.99
C SER A 162 -16.52 9.69 14.26
N ARG A 163 -15.64 10.67 14.60
CA ARG A 163 -15.58 11.97 13.92
C ARG A 163 -15.07 11.89 12.49
N GLN A 164 -14.12 11.00 12.23
CA GLN A 164 -13.57 10.80 10.89
C GLN A 164 -14.66 10.27 9.93
N ILE A 165 -15.43 9.28 10.37
CA ILE A 165 -16.58 8.76 9.61
C ILE A 165 -17.62 9.87 9.36
N ARG A 166 -17.93 10.69 10.38
CA ARG A 166 -18.86 11.82 10.23
C ARG A 166 -18.38 12.90 9.25
N LYS A 167 -17.07 13.16 9.16
CA LYS A 167 -16.51 14.16 8.24
C LYS A 167 -16.69 13.74 6.78
N GLU A 168 -16.59 12.44 6.51
CA GLU A 168 -16.85 11.83 5.21
C GLU A 168 -18.35 11.83 4.85
N ASP A 169 -19.21 11.71 5.86
CA ASP A 169 -20.66 11.76 5.72
C ASP A 169 -21.19 13.17 5.42
N ASP A 170 -20.65 14.23 6.04
CA ASP A 170 -21.06 15.62 5.75
C ASP A 170 -20.81 16.00 4.28
N LEU A 171 -19.69 15.54 3.70
CA LEU A 171 -19.40 15.70 2.28
C LEU A 171 -20.39 14.92 1.40
N SER A 172 -20.69 13.68 1.78
CA SER A 172 -21.62 12.80 1.05
C SER A 172 -23.07 13.32 1.09
N LEU A 173 -23.52 13.82 2.23
CA LEU A 173 -24.84 14.42 2.43
C LEU A 173 -24.99 15.74 1.65
N LYS A 174 -23.93 16.56 1.58
CA LYS A 174 -23.91 17.76 0.73
C LYS A 174 -23.99 17.44 -0.77
N VAL A 175 -23.36 16.35 -1.21
CA VAL A 175 -23.46 15.84 -2.58
C VAL A 175 -24.87 15.30 -2.88
N LEU A 176 -25.48 14.59 -1.92
CA LEU A 176 -26.87 14.13 -2.00
C LEU A 176 -27.87 15.29 -2.11
N ALA A 177 -27.69 16.37 -1.35
CA ALA A 177 -28.54 17.56 -1.41
C ALA A 177 -28.44 18.31 -2.76
N ARG A 178 -27.28 18.25 -3.44
CA ARG A 178 -27.12 18.78 -4.80
C ARG A 178 -27.74 17.86 -5.85
N SER A 179 -27.62 16.53 -5.67
CA SER A 179 -28.17 15.53 -6.58
C SER A 179 -29.70 15.40 -6.48
N SER A 180 -30.32 15.63 -5.32
CA SER A 180 -31.78 15.52 -5.19
C SER A 180 -32.52 16.60 -5.97
N LYS A 181 -31.96 17.82 -6.09
CA LYS A 181 -32.50 18.90 -6.91
C LYS A 181 -32.47 18.57 -8.41
N TRP A 182 -31.39 17.95 -8.88
CA TRP A 182 -31.25 17.53 -10.28
C TRP A 182 -32.14 16.32 -10.59
N ASN A 183 -32.18 15.34 -9.70
CA ASN A 183 -33.04 14.16 -9.85
C ASN A 183 -34.52 14.55 -9.85
N GLY A 184 -34.96 15.48 -8.98
CA GLY A 184 -36.32 16.02 -8.99
C GLY A 184 -36.69 16.77 -10.27
N GLY A 185 -35.76 17.54 -10.85
CA GLY A 185 -35.92 18.18 -12.16
C GLY A 185 -36.02 17.18 -13.33
N CYS A 186 -35.24 16.09 -13.27
CA CYS A 186 -35.32 15.01 -14.24
C CYS A 186 -36.64 14.22 -14.14
N MET A 187 -37.11 13.93 -12.91
CA MET A 187 -38.39 13.25 -12.67
C MET A 187 -39.60 14.05 -13.20
N THR A 188 -39.56 15.38 -13.07
CA THR A 188 -40.60 16.31 -13.56
C THR A 188 -40.54 16.50 -15.09
N ALA A 189 -39.35 16.49 -15.69
CA ALA A 189 -39.19 16.47 -17.14
C ALA A 189 -39.70 15.15 -17.76
N LEU A 190 -39.44 14.01 -17.13
CA LEU A 190 -39.88 12.69 -17.60
C LEU A 190 -41.41 12.51 -17.57
N THR A 191 -42.10 13.13 -16.62
CA THR A 191 -43.57 13.17 -16.58
C THR A 191 -44.16 14.02 -17.70
N SER A 192 -43.44 15.04 -18.20
CA SER A 192 -43.88 15.83 -19.36
C SER A 192 -43.68 15.08 -20.70
N VAL A 193 -42.62 14.28 -20.82
CA VAL A 193 -42.30 13.46 -22.01
C VAL A 193 -43.27 12.26 -22.15
N SER A 194 -43.75 11.71 -21.03
CA SER A 194 -44.80 10.68 -20.97
C SER A 194 -46.06 11.05 -21.77
N ARG A 195 -46.49 12.32 -21.72
CA ARG A 195 -47.69 12.82 -22.43
C ARG A 195 -47.51 12.87 -23.95
N GLY A 196 -46.29 13.14 -24.44
CA GLY A 196 -45.99 13.18 -25.88
C GLY A 196 -45.97 11.80 -26.54
N ILE A 197 -45.62 10.76 -25.78
CA ILE A 197 -45.50 9.38 -26.27
C ILE A 197 -46.88 8.69 -26.42
N GLN A 198 -47.91 9.15 -25.68
CA GLN A 198 -49.28 8.64 -25.82
C GLN A 198 -49.90 8.92 -27.21
N GLY A 199 -49.60 10.08 -27.81
CA GLY A 199 -50.08 10.43 -29.16
C GLY A 199 -49.52 9.50 -30.25
N LEU A 200 -48.27 9.04 -30.07
CA LEU A 200 -47.60 8.12 -30.99
C LEU A 200 -48.06 6.67 -30.82
N ARG A 201 -48.42 6.24 -29.60
CA ARG A 201 -48.85 4.86 -29.31
C ARG A 201 -50.27 4.54 -29.81
N LEU A 202 -51.20 5.50 -29.79
CA LEU A 202 -52.57 5.28 -30.30
C LEU A 202 -52.59 4.97 -31.81
N SER A 203 -51.62 5.52 -32.54
CA SER A 203 -51.40 5.24 -33.96
C SER A 203 -50.75 3.86 -34.20
N TYR A 204 -49.89 3.41 -33.28
CA TYR A 204 -49.12 2.18 -33.43
C TYR A 204 -49.90 0.92 -33.02
N TYR A 205 -50.74 1.00 -31.98
CA TYR A 205 -51.53 -0.14 -31.46
C TYR A 205 -52.64 -0.64 -32.39
N ARG A 206 -53.02 0.13 -33.42
CA ARG A 206 -53.98 -0.32 -34.45
C ARG A 206 -53.38 -1.31 -35.46
N LYS A 207 -52.04 -1.43 -35.56
CA LYS A 207 -51.39 -2.18 -36.65
C LYS A 207 -50.81 -3.54 -36.29
N PHE A 208 -50.51 -3.84 -35.04
CA PHE A 208 -49.82 -5.07 -34.67
C PHE A 208 -50.61 -5.91 -33.67
N LYS A 209 -51.54 -6.70 -34.20
CA LYS A 209 -52.12 -7.84 -33.50
C LYS A 209 -51.81 -9.09 -34.32
N ARG A 210 -50.70 -9.78 -34.01
CA ARG A 210 -50.50 -11.21 -34.30
C ARG A 210 -49.37 -11.78 -33.44
N LYS A 211 -49.79 -12.70 -32.56
CA LYS A 211 -49.10 -13.84 -31.93
C LYS A 211 -47.63 -14.05 -32.29
N ASP A 212 -46.80 -14.20 -31.26
CA ASP A 212 -46.05 -15.45 -31.00
C ASP A 212 -45.87 -15.62 -29.47
N LEU A 213 -45.95 -16.87 -28.99
CA LEU A 213 -45.79 -17.23 -27.59
C LEU A 213 -44.32 -17.07 -27.19
N TYR A 214 -44.02 -16.07 -26.36
CA TYR A 214 -42.84 -16.07 -25.51
C TYR A 214 -43.24 -16.71 -24.19
N GLU A 215 -42.63 -17.85 -23.85
CA GLU A 215 -42.66 -18.37 -22.49
C GLU A 215 -41.99 -17.32 -21.58
N GLU A 216 -42.70 -16.84 -20.56
CA GLU A 216 -42.16 -15.85 -19.62
C GLU A 216 -40.99 -16.48 -18.84
N PRO A 217 -39.82 -15.82 -18.77
CA PRO A 217 -38.67 -16.35 -18.04
C PRO A 217 -39.03 -16.65 -16.58
N THR A 218 -38.57 -17.79 -16.08
CA THR A 218 -38.85 -18.22 -14.71
C THR A 218 -38.07 -17.35 -13.72
N GLU A 219 -38.50 -17.25 -12.46
CA GLU A 219 -37.77 -16.52 -11.38
C GLU A 219 -36.29 -16.95 -11.30
N LYS A 220 -36.02 -18.23 -11.52
CA LYS A 220 -34.68 -18.80 -11.58
C LYS A 220 -33.84 -18.27 -12.76
N ASP A 221 -34.47 -17.94 -13.89
CA ASP A 221 -33.80 -17.36 -15.06
C ASP A 221 -33.41 -15.90 -14.81
N TYR A 222 -34.20 -15.15 -14.04
CA TYR A 222 -33.86 -13.81 -13.58
C TYR A 222 -32.70 -13.80 -12.58
N ASP A 223 -32.70 -14.73 -11.62
CA ASP A 223 -31.59 -14.88 -10.67
C ASP A 223 -30.29 -15.26 -11.38
N ASN A 224 -30.37 -16.17 -12.37
CA ASN A 224 -29.23 -16.54 -13.20
C ASN A 224 -28.71 -15.35 -14.03
N ALA A 225 -29.60 -14.53 -14.59
CA ALA A 225 -29.21 -13.32 -15.32
C ALA A 225 -28.57 -12.26 -14.40
N ALA A 226 -29.10 -12.05 -13.19
CA ALA A 226 -28.53 -11.13 -12.21
C ALA A 226 -27.17 -11.61 -11.67
N ALA A 227 -27.00 -12.92 -11.49
CA ALA A 227 -25.71 -13.52 -11.16
C ALA A 227 -24.70 -13.35 -12.32
N ALA A 228 -25.12 -13.54 -13.56
CA ALA A 228 -24.28 -13.34 -14.73
C ALA A 228 -23.79 -11.88 -14.85
N ILE A 229 -24.66 -10.89 -14.64
CA ILE A 229 -24.29 -9.47 -14.68
C ILE A 229 -23.30 -9.12 -13.54
N ARG A 230 -23.51 -9.64 -12.34
CA ARG A 230 -22.57 -9.44 -11.22
C ARG A 230 -21.21 -10.08 -11.49
N SER A 231 -21.20 -11.30 -12.04
CA SER A 231 -19.97 -11.97 -12.46
C SER A 231 -19.24 -11.13 -13.50
N GLU A 232 -19.93 -10.64 -14.53
CA GLU A 232 -19.32 -9.80 -15.57
C GLU A 232 -18.74 -8.50 -15.01
N ALA A 233 -19.42 -7.86 -14.06
CA ALA A 233 -18.92 -6.65 -13.40
C ALA A 233 -17.66 -6.92 -12.56
N ILE A 234 -17.62 -8.04 -11.84
CA ILE A 234 -16.44 -8.49 -11.09
C ILE A 234 -15.30 -8.80 -12.07
N ASP A 235 -15.58 -9.54 -13.14
CA ASP A 235 -14.59 -9.89 -14.17
C ASP A 235 -14.00 -8.63 -14.82
N ARG A 236 -14.81 -7.60 -15.05
CA ARG A 236 -14.34 -6.30 -15.55
C ARG A 236 -13.44 -5.58 -14.55
N ALA A 237 -13.84 -5.50 -13.28
CA ALA A 237 -13.01 -4.89 -12.24
C ALA A 237 -11.68 -5.65 -12.05
N LEU A 238 -11.71 -6.98 -12.06
CA LEU A 238 -10.51 -7.82 -12.01
C LEU A 238 -9.61 -7.60 -13.23
N GLN A 239 -10.18 -7.39 -14.42
CA GLN A 239 -9.41 -7.04 -15.62
C GLN A 239 -8.73 -5.68 -15.48
N GLU A 240 -9.44 -4.66 -14.98
CA GLU A 240 -8.88 -3.32 -14.74
C GLU A 240 -7.75 -3.38 -13.70
N ASP A 241 -7.97 -4.02 -12.55
CA ASP A 241 -6.95 -4.23 -11.52
C ASP A 241 -5.75 -5.01 -12.07
N SER A 242 -5.99 -6.03 -12.89
CA SER A 242 -4.92 -6.79 -13.55
C SER A 242 -4.08 -5.89 -14.48
N MET A 243 -4.71 -4.97 -15.22
CA MET A 243 -3.96 -4.04 -16.09
C MET A 243 -3.11 -3.06 -15.27
N VAL A 244 -3.64 -2.55 -14.15
CA VAL A 244 -2.87 -1.67 -13.24
C VAL A 244 -1.70 -2.43 -12.63
N LEU A 245 -1.93 -3.62 -12.08
CA LEU A 245 -0.89 -4.45 -11.48
C LEU A 245 0.19 -4.90 -12.48
N ARG A 246 -0.17 -5.05 -13.76
CA ARG A 246 0.81 -5.33 -14.84
C ARG A 246 1.71 -4.14 -15.17
N ARG A 247 1.23 -2.92 -14.98
CA ARG A 247 1.99 -1.69 -15.24
C ARG A 247 2.85 -1.25 -14.05
N GLU A 248 2.60 -1.82 -12.86
CA GLU A 248 3.34 -1.53 -11.64
C GLU A 248 4.81 -1.97 -11.74
N THR A 249 5.73 -1.04 -11.50
CA THR A 249 7.17 -1.25 -11.45
C THR A 249 7.57 -1.75 -10.06
N LYS A 250 7.63 -3.06 -9.89
CA LYS A 250 8.02 -3.67 -8.61
C LYS A 250 9.53 -3.65 -8.41
N LEU A 251 9.97 -3.06 -7.30
CA LEU A 251 11.37 -2.98 -6.87
C LEU A 251 11.54 -3.65 -5.51
N MET A 252 12.63 -4.39 -5.36
CA MET A 252 12.91 -5.12 -4.12
C MET A 252 14.25 -4.72 -3.55
N LEU A 253 14.26 -4.08 -2.38
CA LEU A 253 15.45 -3.70 -1.64
C LEU A 253 16.01 -4.89 -0.87
N MET A 254 17.27 -5.21 -1.15
CA MET A 254 17.99 -6.37 -0.64
C MET A 254 19.42 -5.99 -0.26
N GLY A 255 20.07 -6.82 0.55
CA GLY A 255 21.39 -6.52 1.12
C GLY A 255 21.49 -7.03 2.56
N GLN A 256 22.69 -7.04 3.11
CA GLN A 256 22.90 -7.36 4.52
C GLN A 256 22.33 -6.29 5.45
N ASP A 257 22.24 -6.59 6.74
CA ASP A 257 21.88 -5.60 7.74
C ASP A 257 22.89 -4.44 7.69
N ASN A 258 22.40 -3.21 7.94
CA ASN A 258 23.19 -1.98 7.88
C ASN A 258 23.76 -1.61 6.50
N SER A 259 23.49 -2.37 5.42
CA SER A 259 24.00 -2.04 4.08
C SER A 259 23.44 -0.75 3.45
N GLY A 260 22.45 -0.11 4.08
CA GLY A 260 21.83 1.14 3.61
C GLY A 260 20.40 0.99 3.05
N LYS A 261 19.79 -0.20 3.09
CA LYS A 261 18.43 -0.45 2.59
C LYS A 261 17.37 0.48 3.19
N ASP A 262 17.33 0.58 4.51
CA ASP A 262 16.37 1.43 5.23
C ASP A 262 16.58 2.91 4.88
N LEU A 263 17.83 3.32 4.72
CA LEU A 263 18.20 4.68 4.32
C LEU A 263 17.70 4.99 2.91
N VAL A 264 17.89 4.06 1.95
CA VAL A 264 17.36 4.20 0.59
C VAL A 264 15.84 4.30 0.60
N MET A 265 15.15 3.40 1.32
CA MET A 265 13.70 3.42 1.40
C MET A 265 13.19 4.73 2.01
N HIS A 266 13.85 5.20 3.08
CA HIS A 266 13.48 6.42 3.77
C HIS A 266 13.70 7.66 2.87
N GLN A 267 14.85 7.78 2.22
CA GLN A 267 15.13 8.89 1.30
C GLN A 267 14.13 8.92 0.14
N ILE A 268 13.79 7.76 -0.44
CA ILE A 268 12.75 7.67 -1.49
C ILE A 268 11.38 8.09 -0.95
N ARG A 269 11.00 7.64 0.24
CA ARG A 269 9.73 8.02 0.89
C ARG A 269 9.63 9.54 1.06
N VAL A 270 10.71 10.16 1.52
CA VAL A 270 10.75 11.61 1.74
C VAL A 270 10.73 12.39 0.42
N LEU A 271 11.55 11.99 -0.55
CA LEU A 271 11.70 12.74 -1.81
C LEU A 271 10.50 12.57 -2.76
N TYR A 272 9.85 11.41 -2.78
CA TYR A 272 8.91 11.05 -3.84
C TYR A 272 7.51 10.60 -3.37
N ALA A 273 7.29 10.38 -2.07
CA ALA A 273 6.01 9.84 -1.58
C ALA A 273 5.31 10.75 -0.57
N GLU A 274 5.87 10.89 0.62
CA GLU A 274 5.19 11.49 1.79
C GLU A 274 5.76 12.85 2.20
N GLY A 275 6.90 13.26 1.63
CA GLY A 275 7.58 14.48 2.02
C GLY A 275 8.37 14.33 3.33
N TYR A 276 8.88 15.47 3.81
CA TYR A 276 9.64 15.53 5.07
C TYR A 276 8.72 15.47 6.29
N TYR A 277 9.23 14.92 7.39
CA TYR A 277 8.48 14.88 8.65
C TYR A 277 8.21 16.29 9.18
N SER A 278 7.02 16.49 9.74
CA SER A 278 6.71 17.70 10.50
C SER A 278 7.59 17.78 11.76
N PRO A 279 7.92 18.98 12.29
CA PRO A 279 8.69 19.10 13.52
C PRO A 279 8.08 18.32 14.70
N GLU A 280 6.74 18.25 14.78
CA GLU A 280 6.01 17.50 15.80
C GLU A 280 6.21 15.98 15.66
N ASP A 281 6.25 15.46 14.43
CA ASP A 281 6.53 14.05 14.17
C ASP A 281 7.98 13.69 14.46
N ARG A 282 8.92 14.59 14.15
CA ARG A 282 10.35 14.39 14.44
C ARG A 282 10.63 14.24 15.93
N MET A 283 9.87 14.93 16.79
CA MET A 283 10.02 14.79 18.24
C MET A 283 9.82 13.35 18.73
N LYS A 284 9.04 12.51 18.03
CA LYS A 284 8.82 11.10 18.38
C LYS A 284 10.10 10.26 18.30
N PHE A 285 11.09 10.71 17.53
CA PHE A 285 12.38 10.04 17.36
C PHE A 285 13.45 10.52 18.36
N ARG A 286 13.15 11.50 19.20
CA ARG A 286 14.13 12.12 20.09
C ARG A 286 14.82 11.12 21.02
N ASP A 287 14.03 10.30 21.70
CA ASP A 287 14.54 9.28 22.64
C ASP A 287 15.37 8.22 21.92
N ALA A 288 14.96 7.86 20.70
CA ALA A 288 15.70 6.93 19.86
C ALA A 288 17.10 7.44 19.50
N VAL A 289 17.20 8.71 19.07
CA VAL A 289 18.50 9.31 18.73
C VAL A 289 19.41 9.38 19.95
N ARG A 290 18.87 9.82 21.09
CA ARG A 290 19.63 9.88 22.33
C ARG A 290 20.08 8.51 22.81
N SER A 291 19.26 7.50 22.63
CA SER A 291 19.61 6.11 22.91
C SER A 291 20.77 5.62 22.03
N THR A 292 20.80 6.01 20.75
CA THR A 292 21.95 5.72 19.86
C THR A 292 23.23 6.42 20.31
N VAL A 293 23.15 7.67 20.78
CA VAL A 293 24.31 8.37 21.35
C VAL A 293 24.77 7.73 22.66
N ARG A 294 23.86 7.25 23.52
CA ARG A 294 24.24 6.49 24.71
C ARG A 294 24.96 5.19 24.35
N LEU A 295 24.49 4.46 23.34
CA LEU A 295 25.20 3.30 22.82
C LEU A 295 26.62 3.67 22.34
N LEU A 296 26.78 4.81 21.67
CA LEU A 296 28.09 5.33 21.30
C LEU A 296 28.97 5.59 22.55
N ILE A 297 28.43 6.22 23.59
CA ILE A 297 29.15 6.44 24.86
C ILE A 297 29.63 5.11 25.46
N HIS A 298 28.76 4.09 25.49
CA HIS A 298 29.14 2.75 25.96
C HIS A 298 30.27 2.14 25.13
N SER A 299 30.18 2.16 23.79
CA SER A 299 31.24 1.63 22.91
C SER A 299 32.57 2.37 23.10
N ILE A 300 32.54 3.70 23.31
CA ILE A 300 33.74 4.48 23.64
C ILE A 300 34.35 3.99 24.96
N ILE A 301 33.53 3.81 26.00
CA ILE A 301 33.98 3.35 27.32
C ILE A 301 34.60 1.95 27.23
N ASP A 302 33.95 1.02 26.54
CA ASP A 302 34.42 -0.35 26.39
C ASP A 302 35.78 -0.36 25.65
N LEU A 303 35.94 0.47 24.61
CA LEU A 303 37.21 0.58 23.87
C LEU A 303 38.35 1.10 24.75
N LEU A 304 38.07 2.10 25.59
CA LEU A 304 39.08 2.64 26.50
C LEU A 304 39.43 1.65 27.61
N LYS A 305 38.47 0.83 28.09
CA LYS A 305 38.70 -0.23 29.07
C LYS A 305 39.54 -1.37 28.52
N ASP A 306 39.20 -1.89 27.34
CA ASP A 306 39.83 -3.09 26.76
C ASP A 306 41.27 -2.84 26.33
N THR A 307 41.57 -1.64 25.83
CA THR A 307 42.91 -1.33 25.31
C THR A 307 43.95 -1.11 26.42
N GLY A 308 43.53 -0.79 27.65
CA GLY A 308 44.41 -0.64 28.80
C GLY A 308 45.50 0.44 28.64
N ILE A 309 45.35 1.34 27.67
CA ILE A 309 46.33 2.40 27.39
C ILE A 309 46.17 3.51 28.42
N ASN A 310 47.28 3.97 29.00
CA ASN A 310 47.29 5.18 29.83
C ASN A 310 47.01 6.40 28.94
N LEU A 311 45.75 6.81 28.90
CA LEU A 311 45.35 8.06 28.27
C LEU A 311 46.08 9.25 28.94
N PRO A 312 46.40 10.31 28.19
CA PRO A 312 46.81 11.58 28.77
C PRO A 312 45.82 12.05 29.85
N THR A 313 46.31 12.76 30.88
CA THR A 313 45.47 13.22 32.01
C THR A 313 44.19 13.92 31.56
N ALA A 314 44.27 14.74 30.51
CA ALA A 314 43.11 15.44 29.95
C ALA A 314 42.03 14.49 29.39
N LEU A 315 42.40 13.35 28.81
CA LEU A 315 41.45 12.37 28.28
C LEU A 315 40.93 11.43 29.38
N ASN A 316 41.71 11.19 30.45
CA ASN A 316 41.24 10.45 31.63
C ASN A 316 40.11 11.18 32.35
N GLU A 317 40.18 12.52 32.44
CA GLU A 317 39.08 13.32 32.99
C GLU A 317 37.80 13.15 32.17
N GLN A 318 37.90 13.19 30.84
CA GLN A 318 36.74 12.97 29.96
C GLN A 318 36.19 11.54 30.09
N PHE A 319 37.08 10.55 30.20
CA PHE A 319 36.69 9.16 30.41
C PHE A 319 35.92 8.98 31.74
N ALA A 320 36.36 9.62 32.82
CA ALA A 320 35.65 9.61 34.10
C ALA A 320 34.25 10.23 34.00
N VAL A 321 34.09 11.33 33.26
CA VAL A 321 32.78 11.94 33.00
C VAL A 321 31.84 10.97 32.27
N LEU A 322 32.35 10.25 31.26
CA LEU A 322 31.52 9.26 30.54
C LEU A 322 31.11 8.07 31.43
N LEU A 323 31.96 7.65 32.37
CA LEU A 323 31.61 6.60 33.34
C LEU A 323 30.47 7.06 34.25
N ASP A 324 30.54 8.29 34.77
CA ASP A 324 29.48 8.86 35.61
C ASP A 324 28.15 8.99 34.84
N GLU A 325 28.20 9.41 33.57
CA GLU A 325 27.01 9.51 32.70
C GLU A 325 26.27 8.18 32.56
N VAL A 326 27.00 7.07 32.46
CA VAL A 326 26.43 5.73 32.33
C VAL A 326 25.78 5.26 33.63
N ASP A 327 26.31 5.69 34.79
CA ASP A 327 25.76 5.36 36.09
C ASP A 327 24.46 6.16 36.42
N LEU A 328 24.16 7.21 35.63
CA LEU A 328 22.91 7.97 35.77
C LEU A 328 21.67 7.17 35.33
N VAL A 329 20.62 7.22 36.13
CA VAL A 329 19.35 6.49 35.90
C VAL A 329 18.49 7.12 34.78
N ASP A 330 18.65 8.41 34.48
CA ASP A 330 17.82 9.09 33.47
C ASP A 330 18.28 8.79 32.04
N MET A 331 17.75 7.71 31.45
CA MET A 331 18.06 7.28 30.09
C MET A 331 17.55 8.23 28.98
N HIS A 332 16.77 9.27 29.30
CA HIS A 332 16.14 10.15 28.31
C HIS A 332 16.95 11.42 28.00
N ARG A 333 17.99 11.71 28.79
CA ARG A 333 18.84 12.89 28.63
C ARG A 333 20.29 12.48 28.37
N ILE A 334 21.08 13.43 27.89
CA ILE A 334 22.53 13.29 27.80
C ILE A 334 23.06 14.56 28.47
N THR A 335 23.91 14.43 29.48
CA THR A 335 24.44 15.63 30.13
C THR A 335 25.33 16.43 29.18
N VAL A 336 25.40 17.74 29.42
CA VAL A 336 26.26 18.64 28.63
C VAL A 336 27.72 18.23 28.77
N ASP A 337 28.13 17.85 29.98
CA ASP A 337 29.50 17.40 30.26
C ASP A 337 29.83 16.11 29.50
N ALA A 338 28.92 15.14 29.46
CA ALA A 338 29.09 13.93 28.64
C ALA A 338 29.21 14.25 27.14
N ALA A 339 28.41 15.19 26.63
CA ALA A 339 28.49 15.60 25.23
C ALA A 339 29.85 16.24 24.90
N VAL A 340 30.40 17.08 25.80
CA VAL A 340 31.74 17.66 25.66
C VAL A 340 32.82 16.57 25.73
N ALA A 341 32.67 15.61 26.63
CA ALA A 341 33.59 14.49 26.78
C ALA A 341 33.64 13.61 25.53
N VAL A 342 32.49 13.24 24.95
CA VAL A 342 32.42 12.51 23.68
C VAL A 342 33.15 13.28 22.58
N GLN A 343 32.85 14.57 22.41
CA GLN A 343 33.46 15.37 21.34
C GLN A 343 34.98 15.49 21.51
N THR A 344 35.45 15.68 22.75
CA THR A 344 36.87 15.82 23.08
C THR A 344 37.64 14.53 22.83
N LEU A 345 37.09 13.40 23.29
CA LEU A 345 37.68 12.08 23.04
C LEU A 345 37.71 11.78 21.54
N TRP A 346 36.60 12.01 20.83
CA TRP A 346 36.49 11.73 19.40
C TRP A 346 37.46 12.56 18.54
N ALA A 347 37.74 13.80 18.94
CA ALA A 347 38.68 14.68 18.26
C ALA A 347 40.17 14.33 18.53
N SER A 348 40.46 13.51 19.55
CA SER A 348 41.84 13.14 19.88
C SER A 348 42.44 12.19 18.84
N ALA A 349 43.71 12.39 18.52
CA ALA A 349 44.43 11.55 17.57
C ALA A 349 44.63 10.13 18.13
N GLU A 350 44.85 10.03 19.44
CA GLU A 350 45.01 8.80 20.18
C GLU A 350 43.75 7.93 20.09
N PHE A 351 42.58 8.49 20.44
CA PHE A 351 41.32 7.76 20.33
C PHE A 351 40.99 7.41 18.89
N SER A 352 41.21 8.34 17.95
CA SER A 352 40.97 8.08 16.52
C SER A 352 41.78 6.90 16.00
N SER A 353 43.05 6.78 16.41
CA SER A 353 43.89 5.63 16.07
C SER A 353 43.36 4.33 16.68
N MET A 354 42.92 4.35 17.94
CA MET A 354 42.35 3.18 18.61
C MET A 354 41.04 2.73 17.96
N TYR A 355 40.15 3.67 17.65
CA TYR A 355 38.88 3.42 16.97
C TYR A 355 39.08 2.80 15.58
N LEU A 356 40.12 3.22 14.85
CA LEU A 356 40.42 2.67 13.52
C LEU A 356 41.10 1.30 13.56
N GLN A 357 41.83 0.98 14.63
CA GLN A 357 42.59 -0.27 14.76
C GLN A 357 41.81 -1.38 15.45
N ASN A 358 40.83 -1.04 16.30
CA ASN A 358 40.05 -2.01 17.05
C ASN A 358 38.70 -2.28 16.36
N PHE A 359 38.56 -3.50 15.84
CA PHE A 359 37.35 -3.97 15.15
C PHE A 359 36.48 -4.89 16.00
N GLU A 360 36.93 -5.26 17.21
CA GLU A 360 36.23 -6.22 18.08
C GLU A 360 35.05 -5.57 18.80
N ILE A 361 35.12 -4.26 19.03
CA ILE A 361 34.05 -3.51 19.70
C ILE A 361 33.03 -3.03 18.67
N ASP A 362 31.78 -3.39 18.91
CA ASP A 362 30.67 -2.93 18.08
C ASP A 362 30.31 -1.47 18.42
N PHE A 363 30.71 -0.58 17.53
CA PHE A 363 30.26 0.81 17.52
C PHE A 363 28.96 0.97 16.72
N PRO A 364 28.07 1.91 17.09
CA PRO A 364 26.96 2.30 16.23
C PRO A 364 27.45 2.65 14.82
N GLN A 365 26.70 2.26 13.79
CA GLN A 365 27.14 2.39 12.40
C GLN A 365 27.58 3.82 12.02
N TYR A 366 26.79 4.82 12.42
CA TYR A 366 27.05 6.23 12.14
C TYR A 366 27.70 6.96 13.33
N SER A 367 28.55 6.27 14.09
CA SER A 367 29.27 6.84 15.24
C SER A 367 29.96 8.17 14.94
N PRO A 368 30.69 8.36 13.81
CA PRO A 368 31.33 9.63 13.52
C PRO A 368 30.34 10.81 13.45
N TYR A 369 29.17 10.60 12.85
CA TYR A 369 28.12 11.60 12.76
C TYR A 369 27.59 11.95 14.16
N PHE A 370 27.22 10.94 14.95
CA PHE A 370 26.67 11.15 16.28
C PHE A 370 27.66 11.80 17.24
N ALA A 371 28.96 11.48 17.12
CA ALA A 371 30.01 12.13 17.91
C ALA A 371 30.18 13.61 17.55
N GLN A 372 30.09 13.96 16.26
CA GLN A 372 30.18 15.34 15.79
C GLN A 372 28.96 16.17 16.22
N GLU A 373 27.77 15.58 16.15
CA GLU A 373 26.48 16.23 16.43
C GLU A 373 26.05 16.13 17.90
N VAL A 374 26.86 15.51 18.77
CA VAL A 374 26.50 15.15 20.15
C VAL A 374 26.01 16.35 20.96
N GLN A 375 26.64 17.52 20.79
CA GLN A 375 26.26 18.74 21.51
C GLN A 375 24.86 19.22 21.13
N ARG A 376 24.51 19.17 19.83
CA ARG A 376 23.17 19.53 19.35
C ARG A 376 22.13 18.53 19.86
N ILE A 377 22.47 17.24 19.91
CA ILE A 377 21.57 16.17 20.36
C ILE A 377 21.32 16.22 21.89
N ALA A 378 22.33 16.65 22.65
CA ALA A 378 22.25 16.77 24.11
C ALA A 378 21.41 17.98 24.58
N ALA A 379 21.24 19.02 23.73
CA ALA A 379 20.49 20.23 24.07
C ALA A 379 19.05 19.97 24.57
N GLU A 380 18.56 20.79 25.51
CA GLU A 380 17.23 20.60 26.11
C GLU A 380 16.08 20.86 25.13
N ASP A 381 16.27 21.74 24.16
CA ASP A 381 15.32 22.08 23.09
C ASP A 381 15.56 21.30 21.80
N TYR A 382 16.41 20.26 21.85
CA TYR A 382 16.74 19.41 20.70
C TYR A 382 15.49 18.83 20.02
N VAL A 383 15.35 19.15 18.73
CA VAL A 383 14.44 18.52 17.80
C VAL A 383 15.26 17.73 16.78
N PRO A 384 15.02 16.42 16.61
CA PRO A 384 15.73 15.62 15.62
C PRO A 384 15.65 16.21 14.22
N ALA A 385 16.81 16.32 13.56
CA ALA A 385 16.90 16.58 12.15
C ALA A 385 16.64 15.29 11.37
N GLU A 386 16.29 15.42 10.09
CA GLU A 386 16.13 14.25 9.21
C GLU A 386 17.41 13.41 9.19
N ALA A 387 18.57 14.07 9.14
CA ALA A 387 19.88 13.43 9.21
C ALA A 387 20.08 12.54 10.46
N ASP A 388 19.44 12.87 11.58
CA ASP A 388 19.46 12.04 12.80
C ASP A 388 18.55 10.83 12.63
N ILE A 389 17.34 11.05 12.13
CA ILE A 389 16.28 10.03 11.98
C ILE A 389 16.71 8.96 10.98
N ILE A 390 17.29 9.35 9.84
CA ILE A 390 17.72 8.41 8.80
C ILE A 390 18.86 7.49 9.26
N ARG A 391 19.63 7.93 10.27
CA ARG A 391 20.74 7.20 10.87
C ARG A 391 20.33 6.39 12.09
N LEU A 392 19.05 6.44 12.47
CA LEU A 392 18.48 5.51 13.43
C LEU A 392 18.42 4.14 12.79
N ASN A 393 19.29 3.25 13.26
CA ASN A 393 19.31 1.86 12.84
C ASN A 393 18.14 1.07 13.46
N GLN A 394 16.91 1.56 13.31
CA GLN A 394 15.70 0.91 13.79
C GLN A 394 15.15 -0.01 12.69
N SER A 395 15.89 -1.08 12.41
CA SER A 395 15.40 -2.20 11.63
C SER A 395 14.40 -3.01 12.46
N ILE A 396 13.19 -2.48 12.64
CA ILE A 396 12.07 -3.33 13.07
C ILE A 396 11.89 -4.36 11.96
N GLY A 397 12.18 -5.62 12.27
CA GLY A 397 12.13 -6.73 11.30
C GLY A 397 10.74 -6.84 10.64
N GLY A 398 10.72 -7.40 9.44
CA GLY A 398 9.51 -7.56 8.63
C GLY A 398 9.63 -6.93 7.24
N THR A 399 8.49 -6.85 6.57
CA THR A 399 8.38 -6.26 5.22
C THR A 399 7.77 -4.87 5.33
N LYS A 400 8.49 -3.86 4.83
CA LYS A 400 7.96 -2.51 4.66
C LYS A 400 7.64 -2.32 3.17
N GLU A 401 6.50 -1.72 2.86
CA GLU A 401 6.06 -1.45 1.50
C GLU A 401 5.89 0.06 1.30
N LEU A 402 6.24 0.54 0.11
CA LEU A 402 6.04 1.93 -0.29
C LEU A 402 5.56 1.97 -1.74
N ARG A 403 4.41 2.61 -1.97
CA ARG A 403 3.88 2.89 -3.30
C ARG A 403 3.94 4.38 -3.57
N PHE A 404 4.50 4.74 -4.72
CA PHE A 404 4.61 6.13 -5.13
C PHE A 404 4.71 6.21 -6.65
N ASN A 405 4.32 7.36 -7.18
CA ASN A 405 4.47 7.65 -8.60
C ASN A 405 5.80 8.39 -8.80
N TRP A 406 6.65 7.86 -9.67
CA TRP A 406 7.94 8.42 -10.06
C TRP A 406 7.87 8.96 -11.50
N ASP A 407 7.08 10.01 -11.68
CA ASP A 407 6.61 10.58 -12.96
C ASP A 407 5.73 9.59 -13.75
N GLU A 408 6.28 8.95 -14.78
CA GLU A 408 5.55 7.99 -15.62
C GLU A 408 5.60 6.57 -15.07
N LEU A 409 6.40 6.33 -14.03
CA LEU A 409 6.57 5.03 -13.41
C LEU A 409 5.72 4.92 -12.14
N ASP A 410 4.76 4.01 -12.12
CA ASP A 410 4.09 3.62 -10.87
C ASP A 410 4.98 2.61 -10.15
N VAL A 411 5.65 3.03 -9.07
CA VAL A 411 6.67 2.24 -8.38
C VAL A 411 6.10 1.64 -7.10
N HIS A 412 6.38 0.35 -6.91
CA HIS A 412 6.08 -0.38 -5.69
C HIS A 412 7.37 -0.97 -5.12
N LEU A 413 7.84 -0.36 -4.04
CA LEU A 413 9.10 -0.67 -3.39
C LEU A 413 8.87 -1.53 -2.16
N PHE A 414 9.51 -2.69 -2.12
CA PHE A 414 9.52 -3.61 -0.99
C PHE A 414 10.87 -3.54 -0.29
N ASN A 415 10.89 -3.31 1.03
CA ASN A 415 12.09 -3.43 1.85
C ASN A 415 11.93 -4.59 2.83
N ILE A 416 12.90 -5.49 2.79
CA ILE A 416 12.86 -6.74 3.53
C ILE A 416 14.01 -6.72 4.54
N ASN A 417 13.63 -6.69 5.82
CA ASN A 417 14.56 -6.62 6.94
C ASN A 417 14.41 -7.81 7.88
N GLY A 418 15.55 -8.32 8.34
CA GLY A 418 15.64 -9.37 9.34
C GLY A 418 15.29 -10.77 8.85
N TYR A 419 15.33 -11.73 9.78
CA TYR A 419 14.94 -13.11 9.53
C TYR A 419 13.42 -13.20 9.33
N ILE A 420 13.01 -13.75 8.19
CA ILE A 420 11.59 -14.00 7.93
C ILE A 420 11.33 -15.50 8.10
N PRO A 421 10.53 -15.88 9.10
CA PRO A 421 10.25 -17.29 9.34
C PRO A 421 9.67 -17.96 8.09
N ASP A 422 10.03 -19.21 7.83
CA ASP A 422 9.62 -19.95 6.62
C ASP A 422 8.10 -20.03 6.42
N GLN A 423 7.34 -20.10 7.52
CA GLN A 423 5.88 -20.06 7.51
C GLN A 423 5.32 -18.73 6.98
N PHE A 424 6.01 -17.62 7.28
CA PHE A 424 5.73 -16.35 6.64
C PHE A 424 6.18 -16.49 5.20
N ARG A 425 7.44 -16.86 4.91
CA ARG A 425 8.01 -16.95 3.54
C ARG A 425 7.00 -17.49 2.53
N LYS A 426 6.35 -18.62 2.83
CA LYS A 426 5.33 -19.26 1.97
C LYS A 426 4.06 -18.42 1.69
N ARG A 427 3.65 -17.54 2.59
CA ARG A 427 2.45 -16.69 2.46
C ARG A 427 2.66 -15.42 1.64
N TRP A 428 3.84 -14.79 1.67
CA TRP A 428 4.10 -13.51 0.96
C TRP A 428 4.97 -13.67 -0.29
N PHE A 429 5.62 -14.82 -0.49
CA PHE A 429 6.53 -15.03 -1.64
C PHE A 429 5.90 -14.81 -3.02
N HIS A 430 4.57 -14.92 -3.13
CA HIS A 430 3.83 -14.69 -4.38
C HIS A 430 3.81 -13.20 -4.78
N GLN A 431 4.04 -12.28 -3.84
CA GLN A 431 4.16 -10.84 -4.14
C GLN A 431 5.44 -10.53 -4.95
N PHE A 432 6.42 -11.43 -4.93
CA PHE A 432 7.71 -11.31 -5.63
C PHE A 432 7.73 -11.91 -7.03
N ASP A 433 6.58 -12.35 -7.52
CA ASP A 433 6.47 -12.75 -8.91
C ASP A 433 6.48 -11.49 -9.79
N SER A 434 7.27 -11.56 -10.88
CA SER A 434 7.46 -10.49 -11.86
C SER A 434 8.07 -9.19 -11.30
N VAL A 435 9.02 -9.30 -10.36
CA VAL A 435 9.81 -8.14 -9.92
C VAL A 435 10.54 -7.51 -11.12
N THR A 436 10.50 -6.19 -11.24
CA THR A 436 11.17 -5.50 -12.34
C THR A 436 12.68 -5.47 -12.13
N SER A 437 13.10 -5.07 -10.92
CA SER A 437 14.51 -5.03 -10.55
C SER A 437 14.74 -5.26 -9.06
N LEU A 438 15.82 -5.98 -8.76
CA LEU A 438 16.42 -6.06 -7.43
C LEU A 438 17.31 -4.84 -7.21
N VAL A 439 17.10 -4.10 -6.12
CA VAL A 439 17.99 -3.03 -5.67
C VAL A 439 18.81 -3.59 -4.52
N TYR A 440 20.03 -4.05 -4.81
CA TYR A 440 20.90 -4.69 -3.84
C TYR A 440 21.90 -3.67 -3.28
N THR A 441 21.84 -3.40 -1.98
CA THR A 441 22.74 -2.47 -1.28
C THR A 441 23.83 -3.22 -0.54
N VAL A 442 25.05 -2.69 -0.57
CA VAL A 442 26.25 -3.29 0.05
C VAL A 442 27.07 -2.20 0.70
N ASP A 443 27.48 -2.39 1.95
CA ASP A 443 28.48 -1.52 2.58
C ASP A 443 29.88 -2.04 2.24
N VAL A 444 30.53 -1.43 1.25
CA VAL A 444 31.86 -1.87 0.81
C VAL A 444 32.95 -1.56 1.83
N SER A 445 32.68 -0.68 2.80
CA SER A 445 33.65 -0.31 3.83
C SER A 445 33.88 -1.41 4.88
N LEU A 446 33.10 -2.50 4.83
CA LEU A 446 33.23 -3.68 5.69
C LEU A 446 34.23 -4.73 5.14
N TYR A 447 34.91 -4.45 4.03
CA TYR A 447 35.87 -5.39 3.43
C TYR A 447 36.98 -5.82 4.39
N ASP A 448 37.40 -4.95 5.31
CA ASP A 448 38.45 -5.18 6.29
C ASP A 448 37.91 -5.73 7.63
N ARG A 449 36.59 -5.87 7.77
CA ARG A 449 35.99 -6.35 9.00
C ARG A 449 36.03 -7.88 9.04
N PRO A 450 36.65 -8.50 10.05
CA PRO A 450 36.68 -9.94 10.17
C PRO A 450 35.30 -10.50 10.56
N PHE A 451 35.00 -11.72 10.12
CA PHE A 451 33.84 -12.46 10.57
C PHE A 451 34.02 -12.89 12.04
N TYR A 452 32.93 -12.91 12.82
CA TYR A 452 32.99 -13.30 14.24
C TYR A 452 33.57 -14.71 14.41
N GLY A 453 34.71 -14.81 15.11
CA GLY A 453 35.43 -16.07 15.31
C GLY A 453 36.30 -16.53 14.12
N GLN A 454 36.39 -15.77 13.02
CA GLN A 454 37.28 -16.04 11.88
C GLN A 454 37.98 -14.76 11.42
N THR A 455 39.17 -14.50 11.98
CA THR A 455 39.96 -13.28 11.72
C THR A 455 40.50 -13.16 10.29
N THR A 456 40.51 -14.25 9.52
CA THR A 456 41.05 -14.30 8.16
C THR A 456 40.00 -14.13 7.06
N LYS A 457 38.73 -13.96 7.41
CA LYS A 457 37.65 -13.81 6.44
C LYS A 457 36.94 -12.48 6.61
N SER A 458 36.79 -11.78 5.49
CA SER A 458 36.02 -10.55 5.41
C SER A 458 34.52 -10.81 5.55
N GLN A 459 33.83 -9.93 6.29
CA GLN A 459 32.37 -9.89 6.36
C GLN A 459 31.73 -9.64 4.97
N LEU A 460 32.44 -8.98 4.04
CA LEU A 460 31.96 -8.73 2.68
C LEU A 460 31.73 -10.03 1.88
N LEU A 461 32.34 -11.15 2.29
CA LEU A 461 32.06 -12.46 1.70
C LEU A 461 30.60 -12.90 1.91
N ASP A 462 29.97 -12.51 3.02
CA ASP A 462 28.55 -12.80 3.27
C ASP A 462 27.63 -12.01 2.34
N ASP A 463 28.03 -10.80 1.93
CA ASP A 463 27.32 -10.04 0.91
C ASP A 463 27.39 -10.73 -0.46
N PHE A 464 28.54 -11.28 -0.85
CA PHE A 464 28.66 -12.04 -2.10
C PHE A 464 27.81 -13.32 -2.09
N ALA A 465 27.85 -14.08 -0.99
CA ALA A 465 27.07 -15.32 -0.85
C ALA A 465 25.56 -15.03 -0.81
N SER A 466 25.14 -14.00 -0.07
CA SER A 466 23.74 -13.57 -0.03
C SER A 466 23.27 -13.10 -1.41
N PHE A 467 24.08 -12.28 -2.09
CA PHE A 467 23.80 -11.84 -3.45
C PHE A 467 23.66 -13.03 -4.42
N GLU A 468 24.56 -14.02 -4.36
CA GLU A 468 24.48 -15.23 -5.19
C GLU A 468 23.14 -15.94 -4.97
N SER A 469 22.72 -16.13 -3.72
CA SER A 469 21.43 -16.76 -3.39
C SER A 469 20.23 -16.06 -4.02
N TRP A 470 20.24 -14.72 -4.01
CA TRP A 470 19.17 -13.93 -4.63
C TRP A 470 19.26 -13.91 -6.16
N ALA A 471 20.44 -13.72 -6.73
CA ALA A 471 20.64 -13.66 -8.18
C ALA A 471 20.39 -15.01 -8.87
N THR A 472 20.67 -16.13 -8.19
CA THR A 472 20.43 -17.49 -8.70
C THR A 472 18.98 -17.96 -8.52
N SER A 473 18.18 -17.26 -7.71
CA SER A 473 16.78 -17.63 -7.46
C SER A 473 15.95 -17.57 -8.74
N PRO A 474 15.15 -18.61 -9.06
CA PRO A 474 14.35 -18.66 -10.28
C PRO A 474 13.30 -17.54 -10.35
N LYS A 475 12.90 -16.98 -9.19
CA LYS A 475 11.94 -15.87 -9.13
C LYS A 475 12.46 -14.55 -9.68
N PHE A 476 13.77 -14.40 -9.78
CA PHE A 476 14.42 -13.20 -10.29
C PHE A 476 15.13 -13.44 -11.61
N ALA A 477 14.85 -14.56 -12.29
CA ALA A 477 15.47 -14.92 -13.56
C ALA A 477 15.32 -13.83 -14.64
N ASP A 478 14.17 -13.15 -14.67
CA ASP A 478 13.87 -12.08 -15.62
C ASP A 478 14.08 -10.67 -15.02
N SER A 479 14.66 -10.57 -13.82
CA SER A 479 14.88 -9.29 -13.13
C SER A 479 16.22 -8.66 -13.51
N ALA A 480 16.27 -7.34 -13.53
CA ALA A 480 17.53 -6.62 -13.54
C ALA A 480 18.05 -6.41 -12.10
N VAL A 481 19.36 -6.22 -11.94
CA VAL A 481 19.97 -5.89 -10.66
C VAL A 481 20.50 -4.46 -10.72
N ILE A 482 20.09 -3.63 -9.78
CA ILE A 482 20.70 -2.35 -9.46
C ILE A 482 21.53 -2.55 -8.19
N LEU A 483 22.85 -2.50 -8.33
CA LEU A 483 23.80 -2.69 -7.24
C LEU A 483 24.24 -1.33 -6.70
N LEU A 484 23.92 -1.04 -5.44
CA LEU A 484 24.32 0.17 -4.74
C LEU A 484 25.48 -0.17 -3.79
N LEU A 485 26.68 0.24 -4.15
CA LEU A 485 27.92 0.05 -3.39
C LEU A 485 28.12 1.29 -2.52
N ASN A 486 27.65 1.21 -1.29
CA ASN A 486 27.57 2.29 -0.32
C ASN A 486 28.88 2.46 0.48
N ASN A 487 29.06 3.62 1.10
CA ASN A 487 30.22 4.02 1.91
C ASN A 487 31.53 3.99 1.11
N PHE A 488 31.45 4.42 -0.15
CA PHE A 488 32.58 4.46 -1.07
C PHE A 488 33.72 5.34 -0.56
N THR A 489 33.43 6.53 -0.02
CA THR A 489 34.47 7.42 0.52
C THR A 489 35.23 6.74 1.66
N ARG A 490 34.50 6.08 2.57
CA ARG A 490 35.10 5.35 3.69
C ARG A 490 35.94 4.16 3.22
N PHE A 491 35.45 3.42 2.23
CA PHE A 491 36.19 2.33 1.60
C PHE A 491 37.52 2.82 1.00
N ARG A 492 37.46 3.88 0.19
CA ARG A 492 38.65 4.46 -0.44
C ARG A 492 39.69 4.92 0.58
N ASP A 493 39.24 5.59 1.63
CA ASP A 493 40.16 6.14 2.64
C ASP A 493 40.83 5.02 3.45
N LYS A 494 40.10 3.92 3.74
CA LYS A 494 40.60 2.72 4.41
C LYS A 494 41.66 1.95 3.63
N LEU A 495 41.55 1.89 2.30
CA LEU A 495 42.50 1.15 1.44
C LEU A 495 43.97 1.56 1.66
N ARG A 496 44.22 2.78 2.16
CA ARG A 496 45.56 3.32 2.41
C ARG A 496 46.29 2.64 3.57
N TYR A 497 45.55 2.13 4.56
CA TYR A 497 46.11 1.56 5.79
C TYR A 497 45.60 0.14 6.08
N SER A 498 44.57 -0.32 5.38
CA SER A 498 44.07 -1.69 5.39
C SER A 498 43.99 -2.21 3.95
N PRO A 499 45.08 -2.76 3.39
CA PRO A 499 45.10 -3.19 1.99
C PRO A 499 44.15 -4.35 1.71
N LEU A 500 43.44 -4.30 0.57
CA LEU A 500 42.41 -5.27 0.20
C LEU A 500 42.99 -6.69 0.07
N GLU A 501 44.22 -6.81 -0.41
CA GLU A 501 44.96 -8.07 -0.59
C GLU A 501 45.16 -8.87 0.71
N THR A 502 45.04 -8.25 1.88
CA THR A 502 45.19 -8.94 3.17
C THR A 502 44.08 -9.97 3.41
N LEU A 503 42.85 -9.67 2.98
CA LEU A 503 41.69 -10.57 3.10
C LEU A 503 41.24 -11.16 1.76
N PHE A 504 41.71 -10.59 0.65
CA PHE A 504 41.39 -11.01 -0.71
C PHE A 504 42.68 -11.32 -1.49
N PRO A 505 43.31 -12.48 -1.27
CA PRO A 505 44.65 -12.78 -1.78
C PRO A 505 44.72 -12.94 -3.31
N ASP A 506 43.58 -13.10 -4.00
CA ASP A 506 43.46 -13.14 -5.45
C ASP A 506 43.36 -11.75 -6.10
N TYR A 507 43.23 -10.69 -5.30
CA TYR A 507 43.29 -9.31 -5.77
C TYR A 507 44.72 -8.90 -6.09
N VAL A 508 44.92 -8.35 -7.29
CA VAL A 508 46.19 -7.77 -7.71
C VAL A 508 46.01 -6.27 -7.87
N PRO A 509 46.61 -5.43 -7.00
CA PRO A 509 46.43 -3.99 -7.06
C PRO A 509 47.14 -3.38 -8.26
N ASN A 510 46.51 -2.39 -8.90
CA ASN A 510 47.19 -1.54 -9.86
C ASN A 510 47.83 -0.35 -9.11
N ALA A 511 49.15 -0.33 -9.00
CA ALA A 511 49.87 0.70 -8.28
C ALA A 511 49.63 2.14 -8.81
N ALA A 512 49.25 2.29 -10.09
CA ALA A 512 48.97 3.60 -10.69
C ALA A 512 47.54 4.10 -10.40
N ASP A 513 46.59 3.18 -10.14
CA ASP A 513 45.18 3.51 -9.87
C ASP A 513 44.57 2.45 -8.93
N PRO A 514 44.95 2.48 -7.64
CA PRO A 514 44.51 1.48 -6.65
C PRO A 514 43.00 1.52 -6.42
N ASP A 515 42.40 2.71 -6.49
CA ASP A 515 40.97 2.91 -6.28
C ASP A 515 40.16 2.22 -7.39
N SER A 516 40.50 2.45 -8.66
CA SER A 516 39.78 1.81 -9.77
C SER A 516 40.02 0.32 -9.80
N SER A 517 41.24 -0.17 -9.51
CA SER A 517 41.49 -1.62 -9.48
C SER A 517 40.68 -2.31 -8.38
N ALA A 518 40.61 -1.72 -7.19
CA ALA A 518 39.82 -2.27 -6.09
C ALA A 518 38.32 -2.30 -6.43
N ARG A 519 37.80 -1.20 -7.00
CA ARG A 519 36.39 -1.13 -7.47
C ARG A 519 36.08 -2.17 -8.53
N GLN A 520 36.95 -2.33 -9.51
CA GLN A 520 36.78 -3.33 -10.57
C GLN A 520 36.81 -4.74 -10.02
N TYR A 521 37.69 -5.03 -9.05
CA TYR A 521 37.77 -6.33 -8.39
C TYR A 521 36.47 -6.65 -7.63
N ILE A 522 35.96 -5.75 -6.78
CA ILE A 522 34.70 -5.96 -6.06
C ILE A 522 33.53 -6.16 -7.02
N LEU A 523 33.43 -5.34 -8.08
CA LEU A 523 32.41 -5.51 -9.10
C LEU A 523 32.53 -6.83 -9.86
N LYS A 524 33.76 -7.30 -10.10
CA LYS A 524 34.02 -8.58 -10.74
C LYS A 524 33.52 -9.72 -9.85
N GLN A 525 33.79 -9.69 -8.54
CA GLN A 525 33.29 -10.72 -7.61
C GLN A 525 31.76 -10.87 -7.67
N PHE A 526 31.01 -9.75 -7.67
CA PHE A 526 29.55 -9.79 -7.84
C PHE A 526 29.11 -10.34 -9.21
N LYS A 527 29.85 -10.04 -10.28
CA LYS A 527 29.55 -10.56 -11.61
C LYS A 527 29.85 -12.05 -11.73
N ASP A 528 30.91 -12.52 -11.10
CA ASP A 528 31.35 -13.92 -11.16
C ASP A 528 30.35 -14.85 -10.46
N VAL A 529 29.72 -14.40 -9.37
CA VAL A 529 28.66 -15.15 -8.68
C VAL A 529 27.28 -15.03 -9.35
N ASN A 530 27.09 -14.13 -10.32
CA ASN A 530 25.83 -13.96 -11.06
C ASN A 530 25.65 -15.04 -12.15
N ARG A 531 25.36 -16.27 -11.75
CA ARG A 531 25.24 -17.42 -12.67
C ARG A 531 24.11 -17.28 -13.69
N ASN A 532 23.03 -16.60 -13.32
CA ASN A 532 21.88 -16.36 -14.19
C ASN A 532 22.11 -15.21 -15.20
N ARG A 533 23.28 -14.56 -15.17
CA ARG A 533 23.66 -13.47 -16.09
C ARG A 533 22.64 -12.32 -16.11
N LEU A 534 22.04 -12.03 -14.95
CA LEU A 534 21.14 -10.89 -14.80
C LEU A 534 21.87 -9.60 -15.18
N SER A 535 21.18 -8.65 -15.79
CA SER A 535 21.79 -7.35 -16.12
C SER A 535 22.08 -6.57 -14.84
N ILE A 536 23.36 -6.30 -14.55
CA ILE A 536 23.79 -5.55 -13.36
C ILE A 536 24.11 -4.10 -13.75
N TYR A 537 23.50 -3.15 -13.05
CA TYR A 537 23.78 -1.71 -13.11
C TYR A 537 24.33 -1.27 -11.76
N SER A 538 25.59 -0.83 -11.70
CA SER A 538 26.27 -0.54 -10.43
C SER A 538 26.46 0.96 -10.18
N PHE A 539 26.17 1.40 -8.96
CA PHE A 539 26.40 2.77 -8.49
C PHE A 539 27.30 2.76 -7.25
N TRP A 540 28.32 3.60 -7.24
CA TRP A 540 29.17 3.83 -6.07
C TRP A 540 28.72 5.12 -5.40
N VAL A 541 28.35 5.03 -4.12
CA VAL A 541 27.59 6.08 -3.44
C VAL A 541 28.02 6.22 -1.99
N ASP A 542 27.74 7.38 -1.41
CA ASP A 542 27.80 7.64 0.02
C ASP A 542 26.40 8.10 0.46
N LEU A 543 25.54 7.13 0.79
CA LEU A 543 24.12 7.38 1.00
C LEU A 543 23.86 8.32 2.18
N ASP A 544 24.76 8.36 3.15
CA ASP A 544 24.65 9.17 4.35
C ASP A 544 25.16 10.62 4.16
N MET A 545 26.04 10.87 3.20
CA MET A 545 26.72 12.16 3.04
C MET A 545 25.94 13.21 2.23
N SER A 546 24.84 12.84 1.55
CA SER A 546 24.07 13.79 0.73
C SER A 546 22.59 13.39 0.60
N ASP A 547 21.78 14.25 -0.01
CA ASP A 547 20.37 13.97 -0.33
C ASP A 547 20.18 13.01 -1.53
N ASN A 548 21.29 12.56 -2.15
CA ASN A 548 21.34 11.54 -3.20
C ASN A 548 20.37 11.77 -4.39
N GLN A 549 19.93 12.99 -4.64
CA GLN A 549 18.98 13.28 -5.74
C GLN A 549 19.53 12.82 -7.10
N HIS A 550 20.83 13.03 -7.33
CA HIS A 550 21.53 12.59 -8.54
C HIS A 550 21.55 11.07 -8.70
N LEU A 551 21.75 10.33 -7.61
CA LEU A 551 21.66 8.86 -7.60
C LEU A 551 20.26 8.42 -8.02
N TYR A 552 19.23 8.99 -7.39
CA TYR A 552 17.85 8.61 -7.67
C TYR A 552 17.41 8.97 -9.09
N ALA A 553 17.86 10.11 -9.63
CA ALA A 553 17.66 10.44 -11.03
C ALA A 553 18.31 9.41 -11.98
N ALA A 554 19.53 8.93 -11.66
CA ALA A 554 20.22 7.90 -12.44
C ALA A 554 19.54 6.52 -12.32
N VAL A 555 19.07 6.16 -11.12
CA VAL A 555 18.30 4.93 -10.86
C VAL A 555 17.00 4.96 -11.67
N LYS A 556 16.26 6.07 -11.63
CA LYS A 556 15.04 6.25 -12.43
C LYS A 556 15.28 6.05 -13.92
N LYS A 557 16.31 6.69 -14.48
CA LYS A 557 16.69 6.53 -15.89
C LYS A 557 17.03 5.07 -16.23
N THR A 558 17.70 4.38 -15.31
CA THR A 558 18.03 2.96 -15.44
C THR A 558 16.77 2.09 -15.44
N LEU A 559 15.80 2.38 -14.56
CA LEU A 559 14.53 1.68 -14.50
C LEU A 559 13.71 1.87 -15.77
N GLN A 560 13.63 3.09 -16.30
CA GLN A 560 12.98 3.36 -17.59
C GLN A 560 13.62 2.54 -18.72
N HIS A 561 14.95 2.47 -18.76
CA HIS A 561 15.67 1.65 -19.73
C HIS A 561 15.39 0.15 -19.56
N ILE A 562 15.33 -0.36 -18.31
CA ILE A 562 14.97 -1.75 -18.02
C ILE A 562 13.56 -2.06 -18.52
N GLN A 563 12.58 -1.20 -18.21
CA GLN A 563 11.20 -1.39 -18.67
C GLN A 563 11.08 -1.34 -20.19
N GLN A 564 11.74 -0.40 -20.86
CA GLN A 564 11.74 -0.34 -22.32
C GLN A 564 12.33 -1.60 -22.96
N ARG A 565 13.36 -2.20 -22.34
CA ARG A 565 13.92 -3.48 -22.81
C ARG A 565 12.94 -4.64 -22.61
N LYS A 566 12.27 -4.71 -21.46
CA LYS A 566 11.23 -5.72 -21.18
C LYS A 566 10.06 -5.61 -22.17
N ALA A 567 9.51 -4.41 -22.34
CA ALA A 567 8.42 -4.15 -23.29
C ALA A 567 8.80 -4.54 -24.73
N ARG A 568 10.04 -4.26 -25.15
CA ARG A 568 10.55 -4.73 -26.44
C ARG A 568 10.57 -6.26 -26.49
N SER A 569 11.20 -6.95 -25.54
CA SER A 569 11.26 -8.42 -25.55
C SER A 569 9.88 -9.08 -25.59
N GLU A 570 8.89 -8.54 -24.88
CA GLU A 570 7.52 -9.03 -24.89
C GLU A 570 6.87 -8.90 -26.28
N VAL A 571 6.99 -7.73 -26.93
CA VAL A 571 6.47 -7.52 -28.30
C VAL A 571 7.15 -8.44 -29.32
N TRP A 572 8.46 -8.68 -29.17
CA TRP A 572 9.20 -9.60 -30.03
C TRP A 572 8.72 -11.05 -29.84
N GLN A 573 8.50 -11.50 -28.60
CA GLN A 573 7.96 -12.83 -28.31
C GLN A 573 6.53 -13.00 -28.83
N GLU A 574 5.65 -12.01 -28.64
CA GLU A 574 4.29 -12.04 -29.21
C GLU A 574 4.34 -12.11 -30.74
N SER A 575 5.24 -11.35 -31.37
CA SER A 575 5.42 -11.36 -32.83
C SER A 575 5.91 -12.73 -33.35
N GLU A 576 6.85 -13.37 -32.67
CA GLU A 576 7.32 -14.73 -33.01
C GLU A 576 6.24 -15.79 -32.79
N THR A 577 5.42 -15.65 -31.74
CA THR A 577 4.30 -16.57 -31.46
C THR A 577 3.18 -16.39 -32.49
N THR A 578 2.96 -15.16 -32.96
CA THR A 578 2.00 -14.84 -34.03
C THR A 578 2.51 -15.32 -35.39
N MET A 579 3.82 -15.22 -35.64
CA MET A 579 4.45 -15.77 -36.84
C MET A 579 4.45 -17.31 -36.85
N SER A 580 4.72 -17.97 -35.73
CA SER A 580 4.68 -19.44 -35.62
C SER A 580 3.26 -20.02 -35.68
N SER A 581 2.26 -19.30 -35.19
CA SER A 581 0.84 -19.66 -35.37
C SER A 581 0.37 -19.39 -36.81
N SER A 582 0.93 -18.39 -37.51
CA SER A 582 0.69 -18.18 -38.94
C SER A 582 1.33 -19.26 -39.83
N THR A 583 2.50 -19.80 -39.46
CA THR A 583 3.11 -20.93 -40.17
C THR A 583 2.35 -22.23 -39.92
N GLY A 584 1.80 -22.45 -38.72
CA GLY A 584 0.89 -23.56 -38.41
C GLY A 584 -0.46 -23.48 -39.16
N LEU A 585 -0.93 -22.28 -39.49
CA LEU A 585 -2.10 -22.08 -40.36
C LEU A 585 -1.76 -22.35 -41.84
N THR A 586 -0.56 -22.02 -42.30
CA THR A 586 -0.11 -22.38 -43.66
C THR A 586 0.14 -23.88 -43.83
N GLU A 587 0.61 -24.59 -42.80
CA GLU A 587 0.71 -26.07 -42.82
C GLU A 587 -0.67 -26.76 -42.73
N LYS A 588 -1.62 -26.19 -41.98
CA LYS A 588 -3.01 -26.69 -41.98
C LYS A 588 -3.74 -26.40 -43.29
N LEU A 589 -3.39 -25.33 -44.01
CA LEU A 589 -3.92 -25.01 -45.34
C LEU A 589 -3.24 -25.82 -46.47
N SER A 590 -1.98 -26.21 -46.32
CA SER A 590 -1.31 -27.12 -47.27
C SER A 590 -1.78 -28.57 -47.13
N ASN A 591 -1.98 -29.05 -45.89
CA ASN A 591 -2.52 -30.40 -45.62
C ASN A 591 -4.01 -30.54 -45.95
N SER A 592 -4.79 -29.45 -45.93
CA SER A 592 -6.19 -29.49 -46.40
C SER A 592 -6.31 -29.39 -47.92
N ARG A 593 -5.37 -28.74 -48.64
CA ARG A 593 -5.32 -28.77 -50.11
C ARG A 593 -4.86 -30.12 -50.68
N LEU A 594 -3.99 -30.85 -49.99
CA LEU A 594 -3.57 -32.21 -50.39
C LEU A 594 -4.68 -33.26 -50.13
N ASN A 595 -5.46 -33.12 -49.06
CA ASN A 595 -6.59 -34.01 -48.76
C ASN A 595 -7.84 -33.76 -49.62
N LEU A 596 -7.99 -32.59 -50.25
CA LEU A 596 -9.06 -32.30 -51.20
C LEU A 596 -8.76 -32.83 -52.62
N ARG A 597 -7.49 -33.06 -52.98
CA ARG A 597 -7.12 -33.72 -54.25
C ARG A 597 -7.30 -35.24 -54.20
N SER A 598 -6.94 -35.92 -53.11
CA SER A 598 -7.12 -37.39 -53.00
C SER A 598 -8.59 -37.83 -52.86
N ARG A 599 -9.46 -36.96 -52.33
CA ARG A 599 -10.92 -37.22 -52.24
C ARG A 599 -11.67 -37.03 -53.55
N ASN A 600 -11.12 -36.30 -54.52
CA ASN A 600 -11.75 -36.12 -55.83
C ASN A 600 -11.33 -37.20 -56.84
N GLU A 601 -10.11 -37.73 -56.78
CA GLU A 601 -9.67 -38.86 -57.62
C GLU A 601 -10.41 -40.17 -57.26
N SER A 602 -10.58 -40.44 -55.96
CA SER A 602 -11.31 -41.63 -55.47
C SER A 602 -12.83 -41.61 -55.73
N ARG A 603 -13.40 -40.46 -56.09
CA ARG A 603 -14.83 -40.31 -56.45
C ARG A 603 -15.09 -40.47 -57.95
N ILE A 604 -14.09 -40.20 -58.80
CA ILE A 604 -14.15 -40.39 -60.25
C ILE A 604 -13.96 -41.88 -60.62
N GLU A 605 -13.08 -42.61 -59.92
CA GLU A 605 -12.90 -44.05 -60.15
C GLU A 605 -14.12 -44.91 -59.75
N ARG A 606 -14.89 -44.51 -58.72
CA ARG A 606 -16.14 -45.21 -58.33
C ARG A 606 -17.32 -44.95 -59.27
N LEU A 607 -17.29 -43.89 -60.06
CA LEU A 607 -18.35 -43.59 -61.04
C LEU A 607 -18.11 -44.26 -62.40
N LEU A 608 -16.86 -44.63 -62.72
CA LEU A 608 -16.52 -45.41 -63.92
C LEU A 608 -16.67 -46.93 -63.71
N SER A 609 -16.59 -47.43 -62.48
CA SER A 609 -16.79 -48.85 -62.15
C SER A 609 -18.27 -49.31 -62.14
N LYS A 610 -19.24 -48.39 -62.03
CA LYS A 610 -20.68 -48.73 -61.95
C LYS A 610 -21.43 -48.75 -63.29
N LYS A 611 -20.75 -48.55 -64.42
CA LYS A 611 -21.34 -48.62 -65.78
C LYS A 611 -20.96 -49.87 -66.59
N SER A 612 -20.33 -50.89 -65.99
CA SER A 612 -19.84 -52.07 -66.71
C SER A 612 -20.42 -53.43 -66.24
N VAL A 613 -21.53 -53.46 -65.49
CA VAL A 613 -22.15 -54.73 -65.04
C VAL A 613 -23.67 -54.79 -65.32
N GLU A 614 -24.11 -54.21 -66.44
CA GLU A 614 -25.40 -54.54 -67.08
C GLU A 614 -25.18 -54.70 -68.58
N SER A 615 -24.51 -55.78 -68.95
CA SER A 615 -24.43 -56.31 -70.31
C SER A 615 -23.82 -57.71 -70.26
N LYS A 616 -24.60 -58.67 -69.75
CA LYS A 616 -24.48 -60.10 -70.11
C LYS A 616 -25.74 -60.87 -69.70
N PHE A 617 -26.63 -60.99 -70.70
CA PHE A 617 -27.50 -62.11 -71.05
C PHE A 617 -28.42 -62.78 -70.00
N SER A 618 -29.72 -62.67 -70.34
CA SER A 618 -30.85 -63.60 -70.08
C SER A 618 -31.37 -63.79 -68.66
#